data_AF-A0A6G0N9K8-F1
#
_entry.id   AF-A0A6G0N9K8-F1
#
_cell.length_a   1.000
_cell.length_b   1.000
_cell.length_c   1.000
_cell.angle_alpha   90.00
_cell.angle_beta   90.00
_cell.angle_gamma   90.00
#
_symmetry.space_group_name_H-M   'P 1'
#
loop_
_entity.id
_entity.type
_entity.pdbx_description
1 polymer ?
#
loop_
_entity_poly.entity_id
_entity_poly.type
_entity_poly.pdbx_seq_one_letter_code
_entity_poly.pdbx_strand_id
1 'polypeptide(L)'
;MLFLKVVGQYVYHSLVESRMADNLSFCLKEFKESNPAWVNIRVVVTDKDFNEKDVLADAFPDARQLLCQFHVIDYLRKQVGSRCGRGAEDKKNIIAALQLMMKAESATAYSAYRQEMLRSLGNDKKDAFFEYFEVNWETCKEEWVNYRRDNVPHLNNHTNNRIESGWGKIKQVVEREDPIDELIGTLIMLQEWSEEGYMKEFRSLGTRQTPIAEDAVDPELLTLAVQLSPHAYRLVREQYKFACSAEASYEVRIDGTRAELRMPSERDERTLHVLNTGVRVLYHELGKCKS
;
A
#
# COMPACT_ATOMS: atom_id res chain seq x y z
N MET A 1 -6.66 17.40 -7.19
CA MET A 1 -6.60 16.39 -8.24
C MET A 1 -6.49 15.02 -7.59
N LEU A 2 -7.38 14.08 -7.90
CA LEU A 2 -7.39 12.72 -7.34
C LEU A 2 -6.76 11.74 -8.35
N PHE A 3 -5.96 10.80 -7.86
CA PHE A 3 -5.35 9.77 -8.70
C PHE A 3 -5.45 8.40 -8.06
N LEU A 4 -5.87 7.44 -8.87
CA LEU A 4 -5.92 6.03 -8.51
C LEU A 4 -4.89 5.28 -9.35
N LYS A 5 -4.19 4.32 -8.73
CA LYS A 5 -3.12 3.56 -9.36
C LYS A 5 -3.31 2.08 -9.05
N VAL A 6 -3.37 1.24 -10.09
CA VAL A 6 -3.31 -0.22 -9.97
C VAL A 6 -1.98 -0.66 -10.56
N VAL A 7 -1.17 -1.39 -9.77
CA VAL A 7 0.11 -2.02 -10.15
C VAL A 7 0.88 -1.27 -11.26
N GLY A 8 1.48 -0.13 -10.92
CA GLY A 8 2.41 0.56 -11.83
C GLY A 8 1.80 1.53 -12.84
N GLN A 9 0.49 1.48 -13.12
CA GLN A 9 -0.18 2.35 -14.10
C GLN A 9 -1.15 3.35 -13.47
N TYR A 10 -1.13 4.60 -13.95
CA TYR A 10 -2.20 5.56 -13.64
C TYR A 10 -3.50 5.07 -14.28
N VAL A 11 -4.57 4.96 -13.49
CA VAL A 11 -5.88 4.48 -13.99
C VAL A 11 -6.92 5.58 -14.01
N TYR A 12 -6.68 6.71 -13.36
CA TYR A 12 -7.62 7.84 -13.33
C TYR A 12 -6.93 9.15 -12.94
N HIS A 13 -7.35 10.24 -13.59
CA HIS A 13 -6.97 11.62 -13.29
C HIS A 13 -8.24 12.44 -13.11
N SER A 14 -8.37 13.19 -12.01
CA SER A 14 -9.51 14.11 -11.83
C SER A 14 -9.03 15.49 -11.43
N LEU A 15 -9.31 16.50 -12.25
CA LEU A 15 -9.11 17.90 -11.88
C LEU A 15 -10.31 18.35 -11.05
N VAL A 16 -10.07 18.79 -9.83
CA VAL A 16 -11.11 19.23 -8.89
C VAL A 16 -10.76 20.60 -8.36
N GLU A 17 -11.77 21.48 -8.28
CA GLU A 17 -11.64 22.84 -7.76
C GLU A 17 -11.25 22.84 -6.27
N SER A 18 -11.76 21.87 -5.50
CA SER A 18 -11.43 21.70 -4.09
C SER A 18 -11.50 20.22 -3.66
N ARG A 19 -10.82 19.87 -2.57
CA ARG A 19 -10.83 18.52 -1.95
C ARG A 19 -12.03 18.29 -1.01
N MET A 20 -13.16 18.95 -1.25
CA MET A 20 -14.37 18.71 -0.46
C MET A 20 -14.90 17.30 -0.69
N ALA A 21 -15.56 16.73 0.32
CA ALA A 21 -16.08 15.36 0.30
C ALA A 21 -16.99 15.08 -0.92
N ASP A 22 -17.81 16.06 -1.31
CA ASP A 22 -18.72 15.94 -2.45
C ASP A 22 -17.95 15.82 -3.79
N ASN A 23 -16.92 16.64 -3.97
CA ASN A 23 -16.06 16.61 -5.15
C ASN A 23 -15.32 15.27 -5.24
N LEU A 24 -14.83 14.77 -4.10
CA LEU A 24 -14.15 13.48 -4.05
C LEU A 24 -15.11 12.33 -4.38
N SER A 25 -16.32 12.37 -3.82
CA SER A 25 -17.37 11.38 -4.09
C SER A 25 -17.75 11.35 -5.56
N PHE A 26 -17.86 12.52 -6.19
CA PHE A 26 -18.12 12.63 -7.62
C PHE A 26 -17.00 11.98 -8.46
N CYS A 27 -15.74 12.29 -8.17
CA CYS A 27 -14.60 11.67 -8.88
C CYS A 27 -14.56 10.16 -8.71
N LEU A 28 -14.87 9.64 -7.52
CA LEU A 28 -14.91 8.21 -7.26
C LEU A 28 -16.06 7.51 -8.01
N LYS A 29 -17.19 8.20 -8.18
CA LYS A 29 -18.30 7.68 -9.01
C LYS A 29 -17.87 7.55 -10.47
N GLU A 30 -17.31 8.59 -11.07
CA GLU A 30 -16.83 8.55 -12.45
C GLU A 30 -15.72 7.50 -12.65
N PHE A 31 -14.82 7.38 -11.67
CA PHE A 31 -13.79 6.35 -11.66
C PHE A 31 -14.41 4.95 -11.77
N LYS A 32 -15.43 4.66 -10.96
CA LYS A 32 -16.10 3.35 -10.94
C LYS A 32 -16.84 3.06 -12.25
N GLU A 33 -17.49 4.07 -12.82
CA GLU A 33 -18.17 3.96 -14.13
C GLU A 33 -17.17 3.65 -15.25
N SER A 34 -15.97 4.25 -15.19
CA SER A 34 -14.90 4.05 -16.18
C SER A 34 -14.09 2.77 -15.95
N ASN A 35 -14.11 2.19 -14.74
CA ASN A 35 -13.25 1.07 -14.35
C ASN A 35 -14.05 -0.05 -13.68
N PRO A 36 -14.82 -0.88 -14.40
CA PRO A 36 -15.66 -1.94 -13.80
C PRO A 36 -14.91 -2.92 -12.89
N ALA A 37 -13.60 -3.09 -13.10
CA ALA A 37 -12.72 -3.90 -12.25
C ALA A 37 -12.48 -3.29 -10.85
N TRP A 38 -13.03 -2.11 -10.53
CA TRP A 38 -12.90 -1.46 -9.23
C TRP A 38 -13.34 -2.37 -8.06
N VAL A 39 -14.28 -3.29 -8.32
CA VAL A 39 -14.73 -4.32 -7.36
C VAL A 39 -13.61 -5.24 -6.87
N ASN A 40 -12.47 -5.26 -7.56
CA ASN A 40 -11.28 -6.03 -7.19
C ASN A 40 -10.28 -5.21 -6.35
N ILE A 41 -10.55 -3.94 -6.08
CA ILE A 41 -9.72 -3.15 -5.18
C ILE A 41 -9.83 -3.73 -3.77
N ARG A 42 -8.67 -4.01 -3.16
CA ARG A 42 -8.56 -4.56 -1.80
C ARG A 42 -7.76 -3.68 -0.85
N VAL A 43 -7.01 -2.72 -1.39
CA VAL A 43 -6.20 -1.77 -0.61
C VAL A 43 -6.30 -0.39 -1.25
N VAL A 44 -6.52 0.61 -0.42
CA VAL A 44 -6.42 2.02 -0.80
C VAL A 44 -5.32 2.64 0.06
N VAL A 45 -4.33 3.28 -0.57
CA VAL A 45 -3.26 3.98 0.14
C VAL A 45 -3.42 5.48 -0.08
N THR A 46 -3.63 6.24 0.98
CA THR A 46 -3.86 7.69 0.93
C THR A 46 -2.80 8.47 1.69
N ASP A 47 -2.79 9.79 1.51
CA ASP A 47 -2.15 10.68 2.47
C ASP A 47 -3.00 10.78 3.76
N LYS A 48 -2.54 11.56 4.76
CA LYS A 48 -3.19 11.64 6.08
C LYS A 48 -4.44 12.53 6.11
N ASP A 49 -5.02 12.89 4.97
CA ASP A 49 -6.20 13.76 4.97
C ASP A 49 -7.45 13.00 5.45
N PHE A 50 -7.89 13.29 6.67
CA PHE A 50 -9.02 12.63 7.31
C PHE A 50 -10.34 12.86 6.57
N ASN A 51 -10.47 13.96 5.82
CA ASN A 51 -11.70 14.26 5.08
C ASN A 51 -11.92 13.28 3.92
N GLU A 52 -10.83 12.73 3.37
CA GLU A 52 -10.90 11.77 2.26
C GLU A 52 -11.21 10.35 2.75
N LYS A 53 -10.92 10.07 4.03
CA LYS A 53 -10.96 8.71 4.60
C LYS A 53 -12.37 8.14 4.66
N ASP A 54 -13.34 8.92 5.13
CA ASP A 54 -14.73 8.47 5.25
C ASP A 54 -15.34 8.25 3.85
N VAL A 55 -15.09 9.18 2.94
CA VAL A 55 -15.53 9.08 1.54
C VAL A 55 -14.95 7.84 0.85
N LEU A 56 -13.68 7.51 1.11
CA LEU A 56 -13.05 6.31 0.57
C LEU A 56 -13.53 5.03 1.24
N ALA A 57 -13.89 5.07 2.53
CA ALA A 57 -14.51 3.94 3.23
C ALA A 57 -15.86 3.60 2.58
N ASP A 58 -16.67 4.62 2.34
CA ASP A 58 -17.99 4.48 1.71
C ASP A 58 -17.87 4.03 0.26
N ALA A 59 -16.88 4.55 -0.47
CA ALA A 59 -16.65 4.16 -1.86
C ALA A 59 -16.07 2.75 -1.99
N PHE A 60 -15.20 2.30 -1.08
CA PHE A 60 -14.53 1.00 -1.18
C PHE A 60 -14.63 0.24 0.15
N PRO A 61 -15.83 -0.21 0.55
CA PRO A 61 -16.04 -0.83 1.86
C PRO A 61 -15.26 -2.14 2.05
N ASP A 62 -15.01 -2.87 0.94
CA ASP A 62 -14.23 -4.11 0.94
C ASP A 62 -12.71 -3.88 0.86
N ALA A 63 -12.25 -2.63 0.78
CA ALA A 63 -10.84 -2.30 0.68
C ALA A 63 -10.29 -1.82 2.02
N ARG A 64 -9.11 -2.33 2.39
CA ARG A 64 -8.38 -1.83 3.55
C ARG A 64 -7.77 -0.47 3.23
N GLN A 65 -8.05 0.53 4.06
CA GLN A 65 -7.39 1.82 3.98
C GLN A 65 -6.05 1.79 4.71
N LEU A 66 -5.00 2.29 4.06
CA LEU A 66 -3.66 2.41 4.59
C LEU A 66 -3.15 3.83 4.39
N LEU A 67 -2.32 4.29 5.32
CA LEU A 67 -1.64 5.56 5.18
C LEU A 67 -0.31 5.37 4.48
N CYS A 68 0.04 6.34 3.64
CA CYS A 68 1.35 6.41 3.03
C CYS A 68 2.44 6.64 4.09
N GLN A 69 3.36 5.69 4.27
CA GLN A 69 4.41 5.77 5.30
C GLN A 69 5.32 6.99 5.15
N PHE A 70 5.54 7.45 3.92
CA PHE A 70 6.31 8.68 3.66
C PHE A 70 5.61 9.92 4.26
N HIS A 71 4.32 10.08 4.00
CA HIS A 71 3.52 11.17 4.56
C HIS A 71 3.37 11.06 6.07
N VAL A 72 3.23 9.84 6.59
CA VAL A 72 3.17 9.59 8.03
C VAL A 72 4.43 10.11 8.71
N ILE A 73 5.61 9.72 8.23
CA ILE A 73 6.84 10.16 8.88
C ILE A 73 7.11 11.65 8.68
N ASP A 74 6.82 12.21 7.50
CA ASP A 74 6.99 13.64 7.25
C ASP A 74 6.07 14.49 8.16
N TYR A 75 4.82 14.08 8.30
CA TYR A 75 3.88 14.74 9.20
C TYR A 75 4.32 14.62 10.66
N LEU A 76 4.68 13.41 11.11
CA LEU A 76 5.14 13.18 12.47
C LEU A 76 6.39 14.02 12.81
N ARG A 77 7.34 14.17 11.89
CA ARG A 77 8.49 15.07 12.06
C ARG A 77 8.08 16.51 12.31
N LYS A 78 7.10 17.04 11.55
CA LYS A 78 6.54 18.38 11.75
C LYS A 78 5.86 18.52 13.11
N GLN A 79 5.15 17.50 13.57
CA GLN A 79 4.52 17.49 14.90
C GLN A 79 5.53 17.41 16.04
N VAL A 80 6.60 16.62 15.91
CA VAL A 80 7.72 16.63 16.86
C VAL A 80 8.35 18.02 16.90
N GLY A 81 8.59 18.64 15.74
CA GLY A 81 9.15 19.99 15.66
C GLY A 81 8.32 21.02 16.43
N SER A 82 7.00 20.98 16.27
CA SER A 82 6.06 21.98 16.81
C SER A 82 5.54 21.71 18.22
N ARG A 83 5.37 20.45 18.61
CA ARG A 83 4.71 20.07 19.88
C ARG A 83 5.68 19.60 20.97
N CYS A 84 6.82 19.03 20.58
CA CYS A 84 7.78 18.53 21.55
C CYS A 84 8.63 19.69 22.09
N GLY A 85 8.62 19.87 23.41
CA GLY A 85 9.40 20.91 24.10
C GLY A 85 10.87 20.54 24.34
N ARG A 86 11.30 19.35 23.91
CA ARG A 86 12.65 18.82 24.17
C ARG A 86 13.72 19.43 23.24
N GLY A 87 14.99 19.21 23.59
CA GLY A 87 16.14 19.68 22.80
C GLY A 87 16.27 18.99 21.43
N ALA A 88 17.16 19.50 20.58
CA ALA A 88 17.35 19.00 19.22
C ALA A 88 17.74 17.51 19.15
N GLU A 89 18.59 17.06 20.07
CA GLU A 89 19.02 15.64 20.12
C GLU A 89 17.88 14.71 20.52
N ASP A 90 17.09 15.10 21.53
CA ASP A 90 15.88 14.36 21.91
C ASP A 90 14.87 14.29 20.75
N LYS A 91 14.63 15.41 20.05
CA LYS A 91 13.76 15.44 18.86
C LYS A 91 14.25 14.49 17.76
N LYS A 92 15.56 14.44 17.52
CA LYS A 92 16.18 13.50 16.57
C LYS A 92 15.97 12.05 16.99
N ASN A 93 16.15 11.72 18.26
CA ASN A 93 15.93 10.38 18.80
C ASN A 93 14.45 9.97 18.72
N ILE A 94 13.53 10.88 19.01
CA ILE A 94 12.08 10.67 18.85
C ILE A 94 11.75 10.35 17.39
N ILE A 95 12.28 11.13 16.44
CA ILE A 95 12.04 10.89 15.01
C ILE A 95 12.60 9.53 14.58
N ALA A 96 13.80 9.16 15.04
CA ALA A 96 14.38 7.85 14.75
C ALA A 96 13.53 6.71 15.32
N ALA A 97 13.06 6.83 16.57
CA ALA A 97 12.16 5.86 17.18
C ALA A 97 10.84 5.71 16.39
N LEU A 98 10.25 6.82 15.93
CA LEU A 98 9.04 6.78 15.09
C LEU A 98 9.27 6.07 13.75
N GLN A 99 10.44 6.25 13.12
CA GLN A 99 10.80 5.50 11.91
C GLN A 99 10.91 4.00 12.18
N LEU A 100 11.54 3.62 13.29
CA LEU A 100 11.67 2.22 13.71
C LEU A 100 10.31 1.61 14.08
N MET A 101 9.44 2.37 14.75
CA MET A 101 8.05 1.95 15.03
C MET A 101 7.29 1.69 13.73
N MET A 102 7.36 2.59 12.75
CA MET A 102 6.72 2.43 11.45
C MET A 102 7.22 1.18 10.71
N LYS A 103 8.52 0.90 10.81
CA LYS A 103 9.16 -0.27 10.19
C LYS A 103 9.15 -1.53 11.05
N ALA A 104 8.54 -1.48 12.24
CA ALA A 104 8.55 -2.61 13.16
C ALA A 104 7.86 -3.82 12.52
N GLU A 105 8.53 -4.97 12.61
CA GLU A 105 8.05 -6.23 12.07
C GLU A 105 7.35 -7.09 13.14
N SER A 106 7.21 -6.61 14.38
CA SER A 106 6.44 -7.32 15.43
C SER A 106 5.90 -6.35 16.48
N ALA A 107 4.88 -6.80 17.22
CA ALA A 107 4.31 -6.05 18.33
C ALA A 107 5.34 -5.77 19.44
N THR A 108 6.25 -6.71 19.69
CA THR A 108 7.33 -6.57 20.67
C THR A 108 8.33 -5.50 20.24
N ALA A 109 8.79 -5.54 18.97
CA ALA A 109 9.71 -4.53 18.44
C ALA A 109 9.06 -3.14 18.46
N TYR A 110 7.80 -3.03 18.04
CA TYR A 110 7.03 -1.80 18.10
C TYR A 110 6.98 -1.22 19.52
N SER A 111 6.65 -2.06 20.50
CA SER A 111 6.54 -1.65 21.90
C SER A 111 7.88 -1.17 22.47
N ALA A 112 8.99 -1.83 22.10
CA ALA A 112 10.33 -1.42 22.47
C ALA A 112 10.70 -0.04 21.90
N TYR A 113 10.44 0.20 20.61
CA TYR A 113 10.70 1.50 19.99
C TYR A 113 9.78 2.61 20.53
N ARG A 114 8.52 2.29 20.84
CA ARG A 114 7.61 3.22 21.52
C ARG A 114 8.11 3.60 22.92
N GLN A 115 8.69 2.65 23.65
CA GLN A 115 9.32 2.92 24.94
C GLN A 115 10.55 3.83 24.79
N GLU A 116 11.36 3.63 23.76
CA GLU A 116 12.52 4.48 23.46
C GLU A 116 12.11 5.92 23.09
N MET A 117 11.02 6.07 22.34
CA MET A 117 10.40 7.37 22.08
C MET A 117 9.98 8.06 23.40
N LEU A 118 9.30 7.34 24.29
CA LEU A 118 8.87 7.86 25.59
C LEU A 118 10.07 8.20 26.50
N ARG A 119 11.15 7.42 26.45
CA ARG A 119 12.41 7.71 27.16
C ARG A 119 13.02 9.03 26.68
N SER A 120 13.02 9.26 25.37
CA SER A 120 13.50 10.51 24.76
C SER A 120 12.63 11.73 25.09
N LEU A 121 11.37 11.50 25.49
CA LEU A 121 10.46 12.50 26.06
C LEU A 121 10.64 12.69 27.59
N GLY A 122 11.64 12.05 28.19
CA GLY A 122 11.87 12.10 29.64
C GLY A 122 10.91 11.23 30.45
N ASN A 123 10.32 10.21 29.82
CA ASN A 123 9.25 9.37 30.38
C ASN A 123 7.97 10.15 30.76
N ASP A 124 7.79 11.35 30.21
CA ASP A 124 6.61 12.17 30.46
C ASP A 124 5.46 11.78 29.53
N LYS A 125 4.45 11.11 30.08
CA LYS A 125 3.23 10.74 29.36
C LYS A 125 2.28 11.92 29.14
N LYS A 126 2.54 13.07 29.77
CA LYS A 126 1.78 14.32 29.59
C LYS A 126 2.46 15.29 28.63
N ASP A 127 3.56 14.87 28.00
CA ASP A 127 4.16 15.66 26.94
C ASP A 127 3.14 15.88 25.80
N ALA A 128 3.05 17.12 25.31
CA ALA A 128 2.06 17.53 24.33
C ALA A 128 2.17 16.77 23.00
N PHE A 129 3.37 16.31 22.61
CA PHE A 129 3.54 15.44 21.46
C PHE A 129 3.07 14.01 21.78
N PHE A 130 3.34 13.48 22.97
CA PHE A 130 2.91 12.13 23.35
C PHE A 130 1.38 12.01 23.40
N GLU A 131 0.69 12.93 24.06
CA GLU A 131 -0.77 12.94 24.11
C GLU A 131 -1.37 13.06 22.70
N TYR A 132 -0.79 13.92 21.87
CA TYR A 132 -1.16 14.02 20.46
C TYR A 132 -0.96 12.69 19.71
N PHE A 133 0.19 12.03 19.90
CA PHE A 133 0.52 10.77 19.25
C PHE A 133 -0.46 9.66 19.64
N GLU A 134 -0.78 9.52 20.92
CA GLU A 134 -1.70 8.49 21.42
C GLU A 134 -3.09 8.60 20.77
N VAL A 135 -3.61 9.82 20.67
CA VAL A 135 -4.97 10.03 20.12
C VAL A 135 -4.99 9.88 18.60
N ASN A 136 -3.95 10.34 17.89
CA ASN A 136 -4.00 10.54 16.44
C ASN A 136 -3.24 9.50 15.61
N TRP A 137 -2.42 8.65 16.25
CA TRP A 137 -1.52 7.74 15.55
C TRP A 137 -1.50 6.33 16.17
N GLU A 138 -1.54 6.22 17.49
CA GLU A 138 -1.65 4.90 18.15
C GLU A 138 -2.99 4.23 17.82
N THR A 139 -4.08 5.01 17.82
CA THR A 139 -5.45 4.54 17.49
C THR A 139 -5.59 3.97 16.07
N CYS A 140 -4.77 4.45 15.12
CA CYS A 140 -4.79 4.02 13.73
C CYS A 140 -3.49 3.32 13.28
N LYS A 141 -2.72 2.75 14.22
CA LYS A 141 -1.44 2.07 13.91
C LYS A 141 -1.53 0.96 12.88
N GLU A 142 -2.71 0.35 12.76
CA GLU A 142 -3.05 -0.66 11.75
C GLU A 142 -2.89 -0.15 10.31
N GLU A 143 -2.89 1.16 10.09
CA GLU A 143 -2.87 1.78 8.76
C GLU A 143 -1.45 2.13 8.30
N TRP A 144 -0.49 2.27 9.22
CA TRP A 144 0.84 2.82 8.92
C TRP A 144 2.03 1.98 9.42
N VAL A 145 1.82 1.02 10.33
CA VAL A 145 2.88 0.16 10.87
C VAL A 145 3.01 -1.15 10.08
N ASN A 146 4.24 -1.51 9.67
CA ASN A 146 4.52 -2.69 8.84
C ASN A 146 3.82 -3.99 9.30
N TYR A 147 4.12 -4.48 10.50
CA TYR A 147 3.62 -5.79 10.97
C TYR A 147 2.09 -5.89 11.08
N ARG A 148 1.40 -4.74 11.06
CA ARG A 148 -0.06 -4.68 11.05
C ARG A 148 -0.65 -4.67 9.64
N ARG A 149 0.13 -4.27 8.64
CA ARG A 149 -0.27 -4.12 7.23
C ARG A 149 -0.10 -5.41 6.43
N ASP A 150 0.77 -6.31 6.88
CA ASP A 150 1.19 -7.52 6.15
C ASP A 150 0.06 -8.54 5.86
N ASN A 151 -1.10 -8.39 6.50
CA ASN A 151 -2.28 -9.24 6.25
C ASN A 151 -3.02 -8.90 4.93
N VAL A 152 -2.53 -7.94 4.14
CA VAL A 152 -3.15 -7.57 2.86
C VAL A 152 -2.08 -7.46 1.78
N PRO A 153 -2.29 -8.00 0.56
CA PRO A 153 -1.30 -7.98 -0.51
C PRO A 153 -1.13 -6.55 -1.07
N HIS A 154 -0.34 -5.72 -0.38
CA HIS A 154 0.04 -4.39 -0.84
C HIS A 154 1.36 -4.41 -1.65
N LEU A 155 1.90 -5.59 -1.97
CA LEU A 155 3.09 -5.81 -2.83
C LEU A 155 4.30 -4.92 -2.45
N ASN A 156 4.53 -4.73 -1.14
CA ASN A 156 5.55 -3.80 -0.62
C ASN A 156 5.44 -2.35 -1.12
N ASN A 157 4.27 -1.93 -1.62
CA ASN A 157 3.98 -0.55 -1.97
C ASN A 157 3.70 0.28 -0.71
N HIS A 158 4.77 0.57 0.02
CA HIS A 158 4.71 1.27 1.30
C HIS A 158 4.64 2.80 1.16
N THR A 159 4.94 3.32 -0.03
CA THR A 159 5.17 4.74 -0.28
C THR A 159 4.48 5.19 -1.56
N ASN A 160 3.94 6.41 -1.59
CA ASN A 160 3.39 6.99 -2.81
C ASN A 160 4.43 7.76 -3.64
N ASN A 161 5.73 7.67 -3.29
CA ASN A 161 6.84 8.32 -4.00
C ASN A 161 6.81 8.13 -5.52
N ARG A 162 6.28 6.99 -6.00
CA ARG A 162 6.14 6.72 -7.44
C ARG A 162 5.09 7.60 -8.12
N ILE A 163 4.03 7.97 -7.40
CA ILE A 163 3.03 8.94 -7.83
C ILE A 163 3.59 10.35 -7.64
N GLU A 164 4.22 10.64 -6.50
CA GLU A 164 4.77 11.98 -6.21
C GLU A 164 5.90 12.42 -7.14
N SER A 165 6.75 11.50 -7.57
CA SER A 165 7.81 11.80 -8.55
C SER A 165 7.26 12.11 -9.93
N GLY A 166 6.15 11.47 -10.33
CA GLY A 166 5.41 11.85 -11.54
C GLY A 166 4.82 13.25 -11.41
N TRP A 167 4.23 13.55 -10.25
CA TRP A 167 3.73 14.88 -9.91
C TRP A 167 4.80 15.97 -9.89
N GLY A 168 5.99 15.68 -9.35
CA GLY A 168 7.10 16.62 -9.34
C GLY A 168 7.48 17.05 -10.76
N LYS A 169 7.40 16.13 -11.73
CA LYS A 169 7.64 16.43 -13.15
C LYS A 169 6.50 17.24 -13.77
N ILE A 170 5.24 16.89 -13.49
CA ILE A 170 4.08 17.65 -13.98
C ILE A 170 4.15 19.11 -13.49
N LYS A 171 4.45 19.33 -12.20
CA LYS A 171 4.58 20.67 -11.61
C LYS A 171 5.76 21.49 -12.15
N GLN A 172 6.71 20.86 -12.83
CA GLN A 172 7.82 21.58 -13.48
C GLN A 172 7.44 22.09 -14.87
N VAL A 173 6.39 21.54 -15.48
CA VAL A 173 5.98 21.85 -16.85
C VAL A 173 4.59 22.50 -16.94
N VAL A 174 3.90 22.63 -15.80
CA VAL A 174 2.59 23.25 -15.67
C VAL A 174 2.68 24.37 -14.64
N GLU A 175 2.27 25.58 -15.02
CA GLU A 175 2.09 26.73 -14.14
C GLU A 175 0.62 26.90 -13.74
N ARG A 176 0.36 27.67 -12.68
CA ARG A 176 -1.01 27.86 -12.17
C ARG A 176 -1.84 28.71 -13.13
N GLU A 177 -1.16 29.51 -13.93
CA GLU A 177 -1.68 30.47 -14.88
C GLU A 177 -1.98 29.84 -16.25
N ASP A 178 -1.54 28.60 -16.48
CA ASP A 178 -1.77 27.89 -17.74
C ASP A 178 -3.29 27.71 -17.99
N PRO A 179 -3.74 27.94 -19.22
CA PRO A 179 -5.13 27.71 -19.57
C PRO A 179 -5.44 26.20 -19.52
N ILE A 180 -6.70 25.86 -19.22
CA ILE A 180 -7.12 24.49 -18.94
C ILE A 180 -6.84 23.53 -20.11
N ASP A 181 -6.94 24.00 -21.35
CA ASP A 181 -6.65 23.22 -22.56
C ASP A 181 -5.17 22.87 -22.69
N GLU A 182 -4.25 23.79 -22.36
CA GLU A 182 -2.80 23.50 -22.31
C GLU A 182 -2.46 22.52 -21.18
N LEU A 183 -3.09 22.68 -20.01
CA LEU A 183 -2.97 21.72 -18.91
C LEU A 183 -3.44 20.32 -19.31
N ILE A 184 -4.63 20.21 -19.91
CA ILE A 184 -5.18 18.92 -20.36
C ILE A 184 -4.27 18.30 -21.43
N GLY A 185 -3.82 19.07 -22.41
CA GLY A 185 -2.89 18.60 -23.45
C GLY A 185 -1.58 18.07 -22.84
N THR A 186 -1.02 18.78 -21.88
CA THR A 186 0.20 18.39 -21.16
C THR A 186 0.00 17.11 -20.36
N LEU A 187 -1.14 16.96 -19.66
CA LEU A 187 -1.46 15.76 -18.90
C LEU A 187 -1.64 14.54 -19.81
N ILE A 188 -2.32 14.69 -20.96
CA ILE A 188 -2.48 13.61 -21.95
C ILE A 188 -1.12 13.19 -22.48
N MET A 189 -0.27 14.13 -22.92
CA MET A 189 1.06 13.84 -23.43
C MET A 189 1.92 13.09 -22.40
N LEU A 190 1.92 13.52 -21.13
CA LEU A 190 2.69 12.88 -20.07
C LEU A 190 2.16 11.47 -19.75
N GLN A 191 0.85 11.26 -19.81
CA GLN A 191 0.25 9.95 -19.64
C GLN A 191 0.63 9.02 -20.79
N GLU A 192 0.52 9.46 -22.05
CA GLU A 192 0.92 8.69 -23.24
C GLU A 192 2.39 8.29 -23.17
N TRP A 193 3.29 9.22 -22.85
CA TRP A 193 4.72 8.90 -22.66
C TRP A 193 4.97 7.89 -21.54
N SER A 194 4.22 7.98 -20.44
CA SER A 194 4.33 7.03 -19.34
C SER A 194 3.83 5.63 -19.76
N GLU A 195 2.75 5.55 -20.53
CA GLU A 195 2.20 4.30 -21.05
C GLU A 195 3.13 3.67 -22.07
N GLU A 196 3.67 4.44 -23.02
CA GLU A 196 4.64 3.97 -23.99
C GLU A 196 5.91 3.43 -23.30
N GLY A 197 6.43 4.16 -22.32
CA GLY A 197 7.57 3.73 -21.51
C GLY A 197 7.28 2.41 -20.77
N TYR A 198 6.13 2.31 -20.12
CA TYR A 198 5.70 1.08 -19.45
C TYR A 198 5.55 -0.08 -20.42
N MET A 199 4.88 0.12 -21.56
CA MET A 199 4.67 -0.93 -22.56
C MET A 199 5.99 -1.38 -23.17
N LYS A 200 6.96 -0.47 -23.34
CA LYS A 200 8.31 -0.79 -23.76
C LYS A 200 9.05 -1.65 -22.74
N GLU A 201 8.98 -1.32 -21.45
CA GLU A 201 9.56 -2.15 -20.37
C GLU A 201 8.86 -3.51 -20.26
N PHE A 202 7.53 -3.54 -20.40
CA PHE A 202 6.75 -4.78 -20.30
C PHE A 202 7.01 -5.74 -21.47
N ARG A 203 7.28 -5.18 -22.66
CA ARG A 203 7.53 -5.95 -23.89
C ARG A 203 9.01 -6.23 -24.14
N SER A 204 9.94 -5.57 -23.44
CA SER A 204 11.36 -5.79 -23.67
C SER A 204 11.77 -7.21 -23.26
N LEU A 205 12.54 -7.86 -24.12
CA LEU A 205 13.10 -9.19 -23.84
C LEU A 205 14.09 -9.06 -22.67
N GLY A 206 13.88 -9.86 -21.62
CA GLY A 206 14.71 -9.86 -20.41
C GLY A 206 14.12 -9.20 -19.16
N THR A 207 12.93 -8.58 -19.25
CA THR A 207 12.22 -8.04 -18.06
C THR A 207 11.23 -9.02 -17.44
N ARG A 208 10.86 -10.09 -18.16
CA ARG A 208 10.10 -11.21 -17.61
C ARG A 208 11.05 -12.21 -16.96
N GLN A 209 10.64 -12.75 -15.82
CA GLN A 209 11.41 -13.79 -15.16
C GLN A 209 11.43 -15.03 -16.05
N THR A 210 12.61 -15.46 -16.47
CA THR A 210 12.77 -16.85 -16.90
C THR A 210 12.69 -17.71 -15.64
N PRO A 211 11.77 -18.70 -15.58
CA PRO A 211 11.71 -19.60 -14.45
C PRO A 211 13.09 -20.23 -14.24
N ILE A 212 13.54 -20.28 -12.98
CA ILE A 212 14.77 -20.98 -12.62
C ILE A 212 14.57 -22.44 -13.06
N ALA A 213 15.60 -23.12 -13.56
CA ALA A 213 15.47 -24.48 -14.09
C ALA A 213 14.79 -25.45 -13.10
N GLU A 214 15.02 -25.25 -11.80
CA GLU A 214 14.39 -25.97 -10.69
C GLU A 214 12.89 -25.71 -10.54
N ASP A 215 12.41 -24.52 -10.91
CA ASP A 215 11.00 -24.13 -10.81
C ASP A 215 10.23 -24.47 -12.08
N ALA A 216 10.92 -24.59 -13.22
CA ALA A 216 10.31 -24.89 -14.53
C ALA A 216 9.64 -26.27 -14.60
N VAL A 217 9.93 -27.14 -13.64
CA VAL A 217 9.27 -28.45 -13.47
C VAL A 217 7.88 -28.34 -12.83
N ASP A 218 7.60 -27.24 -12.13
CA ASP A 218 6.31 -26.97 -11.51
C ASP A 218 5.45 -26.10 -12.45
N PRO A 219 4.31 -26.60 -12.96
CA PRO A 219 3.45 -25.86 -13.89
C PRO A 219 2.88 -24.55 -13.32
N GLU A 220 2.65 -24.47 -12.01
CA GLU A 220 2.12 -23.26 -11.36
C GLU A 220 3.21 -22.19 -11.27
N LEU A 221 4.40 -22.55 -10.81
CA LEU A 221 5.55 -21.63 -10.79
C LEU A 221 5.94 -21.19 -12.20
N LEU A 222 5.90 -22.09 -13.19
CA LEU A 222 6.14 -21.74 -14.59
C LEU A 222 5.15 -20.68 -15.08
N THR A 223 3.86 -20.86 -14.78
CA THR A 223 2.80 -19.90 -15.14
C THR A 223 3.01 -18.55 -14.45
N LEU A 224 3.32 -18.57 -13.16
CA LEU A 224 3.60 -17.36 -12.37
C LEU A 224 4.83 -16.62 -12.88
N ALA A 225 5.91 -17.32 -13.28
CA ALA A 225 7.12 -16.71 -13.82
C ALA A 225 6.85 -15.91 -15.12
N VAL A 226 5.92 -16.39 -15.94
CA VAL A 226 5.53 -15.72 -17.20
C VAL A 226 4.64 -14.50 -16.94
N GLN A 227 3.79 -14.55 -15.91
CA GLN A 227 2.79 -13.52 -15.62
C GLN A 227 3.29 -12.41 -14.68
N LEU A 228 4.25 -12.73 -13.82
CA LEU A 228 4.74 -11.81 -12.79
C LEU A 228 6.06 -11.16 -13.18
N SER A 229 6.32 -9.98 -12.60
CA SER A 229 7.65 -9.38 -12.64
C SER A 229 8.65 -10.23 -11.83
N PRO A 230 9.96 -10.16 -12.12
CA PRO A 230 11.00 -10.86 -11.34
C PRO A 230 10.93 -10.63 -9.82
N HIS A 231 10.55 -9.42 -9.40
CA HIS A 231 10.38 -9.12 -7.97
C HIS A 231 9.15 -9.81 -7.39
N ALA A 232 7.99 -9.69 -8.03
CA ALA A 232 6.75 -10.32 -7.58
C ALA A 232 6.86 -11.85 -7.60
N TYR A 233 7.47 -12.42 -8.65
CA TYR A 233 7.73 -13.85 -8.76
C TYR A 233 8.53 -14.38 -7.58
N ARG A 234 9.64 -13.72 -7.20
CA ARG A 234 10.44 -14.16 -6.04
C ARG A 234 9.63 -14.19 -4.75
N LEU A 235 8.79 -13.17 -4.49
CA LEU A 235 7.97 -13.13 -3.29
C LEU A 235 6.94 -14.28 -3.25
N VAL A 236 6.22 -14.49 -4.35
CA VAL A 236 5.19 -15.53 -4.44
C VAL A 236 5.82 -16.92 -4.44
N ARG A 237 6.96 -17.10 -5.11
CA ARG A 237 7.71 -18.36 -5.16
C ARG A 237 8.08 -18.85 -3.77
N GLU A 238 8.66 -18.00 -2.92
CA GLU A 238 9.06 -18.40 -1.57
C GLU A 238 7.86 -18.85 -0.73
N GLN A 239 6.74 -18.13 -0.82
CA GLN A 239 5.50 -18.51 -0.13
C GLN A 239 4.92 -19.82 -0.66
N TYR A 240 4.89 -20.00 -1.98
CA TYR A 240 4.41 -21.23 -2.61
C TYR A 240 5.25 -22.44 -2.22
N LYS A 241 6.59 -22.33 -2.29
CA LYS A 241 7.49 -23.41 -1.89
C LYS A 241 7.35 -23.77 -0.42
N PHE A 242 7.19 -22.77 0.45
CA PHE A 242 6.92 -23.01 1.86
C PHE A 242 5.59 -23.73 2.05
N ALA A 243 4.51 -23.26 1.43
CA ALA A 243 3.18 -23.87 1.53
C ALA A 243 3.12 -25.33 1.03
N CYS A 244 3.94 -25.68 0.03
CA CYS A 244 4.07 -27.06 -0.48
C CYS A 244 5.06 -27.92 0.30
N SER A 245 5.80 -27.36 1.27
CA SER A 245 6.78 -28.09 2.07
C SER A 245 6.10 -28.94 3.14
N ALA A 246 6.77 -30.02 3.58
CA ALA A 246 6.30 -30.84 4.69
C ALA A 246 6.30 -30.10 6.05
N GLU A 247 6.92 -28.92 6.11
CA GLU A 247 7.06 -28.09 7.31
C GLU A 247 5.87 -27.12 7.48
N ALA A 248 5.07 -26.92 6.43
CA ALA A 248 3.86 -26.11 6.49
C ALA A 248 2.74 -26.85 7.24
N SER A 249 2.48 -26.42 8.47
CA SER A 249 1.36 -26.88 9.29
C SER A 249 0.46 -25.68 9.60
N TYR A 250 -0.82 -25.78 9.23
CA TYR A 250 -1.80 -24.72 9.44
C TYR A 250 -2.98 -25.25 10.26
N GLU A 251 -3.31 -24.57 11.36
CA GLU A 251 -4.61 -24.63 12.01
C GLU A 251 -5.60 -23.79 11.21
N VAL A 252 -6.64 -24.42 10.69
CA VAL A 252 -7.70 -23.74 9.95
C VAL A 252 -8.88 -23.45 10.87
N ARG A 253 -9.24 -22.19 11.04
CA ARG A 253 -10.47 -21.77 11.72
C ARG A 253 -11.42 -21.14 10.70
N ILE A 254 -12.58 -21.73 10.52
CA ILE A 254 -13.59 -21.23 9.58
C ILE A 254 -14.71 -20.58 10.38
N ASP A 255 -14.94 -19.29 10.14
CA ASP A 255 -16.05 -18.52 10.68
C ASP A 255 -16.86 -17.93 9.52
N GLY A 256 -17.97 -18.59 9.16
CA GLY A 256 -18.82 -18.20 8.03
C GLY A 256 -18.06 -18.14 6.71
N THR A 257 -17.88 -16.93 6.17
CA THR A 257 -17.16 -16.64 4.91
C THR A 257 -15.67 -16.33 5.11
N ARG A 258 -15.12 -16.56 6.30
CA ARG A 258 -13.72 -16.25 6.64
C ARG A 258 -13.04 -17.52 7.11
N ALA A 259 -11.90 -17.87 6.51
CA ALA A 259 -11.01 -18.92 6.97
C ALA A 259 -9.70 -18.29 7.45
N GLU A 260 -9.32 -18.55 8.69
CA GLU A 260 -8.05 -18.16 9.26
C GLU A 260 -7.12 -19.38 9.26
N LEU A 261 -5.99 -19.27 8.58
CA LEU A 261 -4.91 -20.24 8.62
C LEU A 261 -3.86 -19.71 9.59
N ARG A 262 -3.55 -20.49 10.63
CA ARG A 262 -2.59 -20.14 11.66
C ARG A 262 -1.51 -21.21 11.77
N MET A 263 -0.23 -20.84 11.72
CA MET A 263 0.82 -21.82 11.97
C MET A 263 1.00 -22.10 13.48
N PRO A 264 1.04 -23.37 13.92
CA PRO A 264 1.21 -23.70 15.34
C PRO A 264 2.60 -23.40 15.92
N SER A 265 3.63 -23.32 15.08
CA SER A 265 5.05 -23.36 15.49
C SER A 265 5.72 -22.01 15.75
N GLU A 266 5.05 -20.88 15.53
CA GLU A 266 5.61 -19.55 15.80
C GLU A 266 4.78 -18.80 16.84
N ARG A 267 5.41 -18.38 17.95
CA ARG A 267 4.80 -17.47 18.95
C ARG A 267 4.58 -16.05 18.40
N ASP A 268 4.85 -15.83 17.12
CA ASP A 268 4.77 -14.55 16.45
C ASP A 268 3.45 -14.48 15.67
N GLU A 269 2.71 -13.36 15.79
CA GLU A 269 1.44 -13.12 15.07
C GLU A 269 1.64 -12.98 13.54
N ARG A 270 2.85 -13.20 13.03
CA ARG A 270 3.31 -12.94 11.65
C ARG A 270 2.73 -13.88 10.59
N THR A 271 2.15 -15.00 10.98
CA THR A 271 1.69 -16.05 10.05
C THR A 271 0.22 -16.44 10.31
N LEU A 272 -0.60 -15.43 10.58
CA LEU A 272 -2.05 -15.53 10.46
C LEU A 272 -2.47 -15.15 9.03
N HIS A 273 -2.65 -16.13 8.16
CA HIS A 273 -3.22 -15.88 6.84
C HIS A 273 -4.74 -15.92 6.94
N VAL A 274 -5.37 -14.75 6.88
CA VAL A 274 -6.83 -14.64 6.82
C VAL A 274 -7.27 -14.68 5.37
N LEU A 275 -7.93 -15.76 4.96
CA LEU A 275 -8.53 -15.95 3.65
C LEU A 275 -10.03 -15.68 3.73
N ASN A 276 -10.56 -14.84 2.84
CA ASN A 276 -12.00 -14.68 2.67
C ASN A 276 -12.50 -15.76 1.71
N THR A 277 -13.23 -16.75 2.24
CA THR A 277 -13.77 -17.90 1.48
C THR A 277 -15.08 -17.59 0.75
N GLY A 278 -15.66 -16.39 0.93
CA GLY A 278 -16.81 -15.93 0.16
C GLY A 278 -16.50 -15.59 -1.31
N VAL A 279 -15.22 -15.60 -1.70
CA VAL A 279 -14.78 -15.32 -3.06
C VAL A 279 -14.84 -16.61 -3.88
N ARG A 280 -15.82 -16.70 -4.79
CA ARG A 280 -15.74 -17.64 -5.92
C ARG A 280 -14.49 -17.28 -6.72
N VAL A 281 -13.43 -18.09 -6.59
CA VAL A 281 -12.32 -18.08 -7.54
C VAL A 281 -12.92 -18.50 -8.88
N LEU A 282 -13.19 -17.54 -9.75
CA LEU A 282 -13.54 -17.81 -11.14
C LEU A 282 -12.26 -18.28 -11.84
N TYR A 283 -11.98 -19.57 -11.74
CA TYR A 283 -11.21 -20.25 -12.78
C TYR A 283 -12.08 -20.20 -14.03
N HIS A 284 -11.91 -19.16 -14.86
CA HIS A 284 -12.40 -19.24 -16.22
C HIS A 284 -11.54 -20.28 -16.94
N GLU A 285 -12.19 -21.36 -17.34
CA GLU A 285 -11.67 -22.41 -18.20
C GLU A 285 -11.00 -21.78 -19.44
N LEU A 286 -9.66 -21.78 -19.47
CA LEU A 286 -8.90 -21.71 -20.71
C LEU A 286 -9.11 -23.05 -21.43
N GLY A 287 -10.22 -23.16 -22.15
CA GLY A 287 -10.61 -24.39 -22.80
C GLY A 287 -11.64 -24.16 -23.90
N LYS A 288 -11.17 -23.72 -25.08
CA LYS A 288 -11.53 -24.20 -26.43
C LYS A 288 -11.13 -23.16 -27.49
N CYS A 289 -9.94 -23.35 -28.07
CA CYS A 289 -9.76 -23.02 -29.48
C CYS A 289 -10.77 -23.85 -30.27
N LYS A 290 -11.73 -23.21 -30.94
CA LYS A 290 -12.42 -23.82 -32.06
C LYS A 290 -11.64 -23.51 -33.33
N SER A 291 -11.41 -24.58 -34.08
CA SER A 291 -10.80 -24.73 -35.40
C SER A 291 -11.10 -23.59 -36.38
#